data_AF-A0A956KF41-F1
#
_entry.id   AF-A0A956KF41-F1
#
_cell.length_a   1.000
_cell.length_b   1.000
_cell.length_c   1.000
_cell.angle_alpha   90.00
_cell.angle_beta   90.00
_cell.angle_gamma   90.00
#
_symmetry.space_group_name_H-M   'P 1'
#
loop_
_entity.id
_entity.type
_entity.pdbx_description
1 polymer ?
#
loop_
_entity_poly.entity_id
_entity_poly.type
_entity_poly.pdbx_seq_one_letter_code
_entity_poly.pdbx_strand_id
1 'polypeptide(L)'
;MRLSWTALWFAFASSVGVAMSCAQQFPVDSMTETETGGCTPGTEDCRCDSENECEAGLVCAGSVCIADSAVTTNQPTTTSETGTDETTEGPGTDTGTATSTDSDTTTEPSECDPGEGVGANPDCSDPDAPYCSSSGVCTDCSGIASCGDVDAGTPACDETSGLCVECTPSDAAACEGTSPICDAATSACVPCTGHAQCESGACRLATGECFPVTNVLWVNKLAANCPEATGSLTKPFCEIQSAVNAVPENTPTLLRVLPTAPYQTQVQFIGTTVVAVFLDSGEQNNFTLMVADKSPIQLNAGAEVYLDGATIRGDSDLPDPGVFCKSADLWLSRSVVRNATGYGVEGEGCELDISRSAVFSNDGGGVSVSNGALRLANAMLTNNGGGSSPAGALFVDTATLDIVYSTLAFNVAFGSEAIECNGNSQGTAVNSVLFGQGKANSIDCPGLNVSNSAIDSSGGIEDGGDIKLYNPMNLNLNWFAGPAMGDLHLTASGANEFATVGEVMDGLPRVDYDGDPRPEDGLDFAGADRPMR
;
A
#
# COMPACT_ATOMS: atom_id res chain seq x y z
N MET A 1 56.05 57.27 -14.72
CA MET A 1 56.44 56.20 -15.67
C MET A 1 55.25 55.24 -15.74
N ARG A 2 54.36 55.31 -16.74
CA ARG A 2 54.39 54.58 -18.05
C ARG A 2 54.70 53.07 -17.81
N LEU A 3 53.87 52.07 -18.13
CA LEU A 3 53.18 51.76 -19.40
C LEU A 3 52.26 50.50 -19.28
N SER A 4 51.17 50.50 -20.08
CA SER A 4 50.70 49.42 -21.01
C SER A 4 50.05 48.13 -20.45
N TRP A 5 48.75 47.84 -20.69
CA TRP A 5 48.10 47.27 -21.91
C TRP A 5 48.59 45.87 -22.33
N THR A 6 47.68 44.88 -22.26
CA THR A 6 47.41 43.90 -23.34
C THR A 6 46.05 43.23 -23.15
N ALA A 7 45.17 43.43 -24.14
CA ALA A 7 43.96 42.67 -24.38
C ALA A 7 44.30 41.41 -25.19
N LEU A 8 43.55 40.32 -25.00
CA LEU A 8 43.56 39.17 -25.92
C LEU A 8 42.14 38.93 -26.44
N TRP A 9 42.03 39.03 -27.77
CA TRP A 9 40.90 38.63 -28.60
C TRP A 9 41.13 37.19 -29.10
N PHE A 10 40.08 36.35 -29.12
CA PHE A 10 39.90 35.23 -30.04
C PHE A 10 38.37 35.08 -30.25
N ALA A 11 37.80 35.59 -31.34
CA ALA A 11 37.68 35.01 -32.68
C ALA A 11 36.63 33.89 -32.76
N PHE A 12 35.47 34.28 -33.29
CA PHE A 12 34.43 33.42 -33.89
C PHE A 12 35.01 32.61 -35.06
N ALA A 13 34.65 31.32 -35.12
CA ALA A 13 34.68 30.55 -36.37
C ALA A 13 33.46 29.63 -36.44
N SER A 14 32.62 29.91 -37.44
CA SER A 14 31.48 29.10 -37.88
C SER A 14 31.94 28.19 -39.03
N SER A 15 31.55 26.92 -39.03
CA SER A 15 31.41 26.10 -40.25
C SER A 15 30.62 24.82 -39.94
N VAL A 16 29.44 24.64 -40.54
CA VAL A 16 29.15 23.64 -41.61
C VAL A 16 29.47 22.22 -41.14
N GLY A 17 28.52 21.33 -40.82
CA GLY A 17 27.36 20.95 -41.62
C GLY A 17 27.70 19.75 -42.52
N VAL A 18 27.74 18.53 -41.97
CA VAL A 18 27.70 17.28 -42.73
C VAL A 18 26.80 16.28 -41.99
N ALA A 19 25.61 16.08 -42.55
CA ALA A 19 24.73 14.97 -42.21
C ALA A 19 25.27 13.70 -42.86
N MET A 20 25.41 12.62 -42.09
CA MET A 20 25.79 11.31 -42.59
C MET A 20 24.67 10.33 -42.24
N SER A 21 23.86 10.03 -43.25
CA SER A 21 22.82 9.02 -43.22
C SER A 21 23.44 7.62 -43.29
N CYS A 22 23.22 6.81 -42.27
CA CYS A 22 23.33 5.35 -42.38
C CYS A 22 21.92 4.76 -42.37
N ALA A 23 21.41 4.49 -43.57
CA ALA A 23 20.34 3.53 -43.77
C ALA A 23 20.98 2.14 -43.84
N GLN A 24 20.72 1.29 -42.85
CA GLN A 24 20.89 -0.15 -43.00
C GLN A 24 19.54 -0.83 -42.85
N GLN A 25 19.09 -1.37 -43.98
CA GLN A 25 17.99 -2.32 -44.09
C GLN A 25 18.40 -3.65 -43.45
N PHE A 26 17.53 -4.17 -42.59
CA PHE A 26 17.48 -5.59 -42.23
C PHE A 26 16.04 -6.09 -42.39
N PRO A 27 15.87 -7.38 -42.73
CA PRO A 27 14.68 -7.89 -43.41
C PRO A 27 13.50 -8.07 -42.46
N VAL A 28 12.31 -7.75 -42.99
CA VAL A 28 11.02 -8.19 -42.45
C VAL A 28 10.87 -9.68 -42.74
N ASP A 29 11.07 -10.51 -41.72
CA ASP A 29 10.53 -11.87 -41.71
C ASP A 29 9.08 -11.80 -41.24
N SER A 30 8.19 -12.18 -42.15
CA SER A 30 6.79 -12.44 -41.87
C SER A 30 6.68 -13.72 -41.03
N MET A 31 6.20 -13.60 -39.79
CA MET A 31 5.66 -14.74 -39.07
C MET A 31 4.14 -14.65 -39.06
N THR A 32 3.57 -15.61 -39.78
CA THR A 32 2.16 -15.94 -39.89
C THR A 32 1.58 -16.41 -38.56
N GLU A 33 0.34 -16.02 -38.30
CA GLU A 33 -0.54 -16.58 -37.28
C GLU A 33 -0.62 -18.11 -37.34
N THR A 34 -0.30 -18.80 -36.24
CA THR A 34 -0.77 -20.12 -35.73
C THR A 34 0.26 -20.57 -34.67
N GLU A 35 -0.01 -21.02 -33.45
CA GLU A 35 -1.19 -21.58 -32.81
C GLU A 35 -1.20 -21.15 -31.34
N THR A 36 -2.30 -20.54 -30.87
CA THR A 36 -2.66 -20.61 -29.45
C THR A 36 -2.99 -22.06 -29.14
N GLY A 37 -2.12 -22.75 -28.40
CA GLY A 37 -2.41 -24.05 -27.80
C GLY A 37 -3.72 -23.93 -27.02
N GLY A 38 -4.76 -24.56 -27.57
CA GLY A 38 -6.13 -24.44 -27.12
C GLY A 38 -6.33 -25.06 -25.75
N CYS A 39 -6.61 -24.22 -24.78
CA CYS A 39 -7.43 -24.62 -23.65
C CYS A 39 -8.88 -24.27 -24.00
N THR A 40 -9.72 -25.27 -24.25
CA THR A 40 -11.16 -25.05 -24.36
C THR A 40 -11.69 -24.85 -22.94
N PRO A 41 -12.35 -23.73 -22.61
CA PRO A 41 -12.95 -23.56 -21.30
C PRO A 41 -13.87 -24.73 -20.97
N GLY A 42 -13.73 -25.29 -19.77
CA GLY A 42 -14.46 -26.47 -19.31
C GLY A 42 -13.71 -27.81 -19.41
N THR A 43 -12.56 -27.91 -20.12
CA THR A 43 -11.77 -29.15 -20.20
C THR A 43 -10.73 -29.27 -19.08
N GLU A 44 -10.25 -30.47 -18.79
CA GLU A 44 -9.25 -30.74 -17.73
C GLU A 44 -8.00 -29.85 -17.88
N ASP A 45 -7.54 -29.27 -16.77
CA ASP A 45 -6.45 -28.27 -16.66
C ASP A 45 -6.70 -26.92 -17.36
N CYS A 46 -7.94 -26.65 -17.80
CA CYS A 46 -8.35 -25.38 -18.38
C CYS A 46 -9.26 -24.59 -17.46
N ARG A 47 -9.43 -23.29 -17.75
CA ARG A 47 -10.37 -22.46 -17.00
C ARG A 47 -11.78 -23.02 -17.12
N CYS A 48 -12.55 -22.90 -16.04
CA CYS A 48 -13.98 -23.19 -16.08
C CYS A 48 -14.65 -22.29 -17.12
N ASP A 49 -15.79 -22.72 -17.64
CA ASP A 49 -16.55 -21.91 -18.57
C ASP A 49 -17.22 -20.69 -17.89
N SER A 50 -18.01 -19.94 -18.65
CA SER A 50 -18.68 -18.73 -18.15
C SER A 50 -19.72 -18.99 -17.05
N GLU A 51 -20.09 -20.25 -16.81
CA GLU A 51 -21.05 -20.67 -15.79
C GLU A 51 -20.36 -21.37 -14.61
N ASN A 52 -19.01 -21.34 -14.55
CA ASN A 52 -18.18 -22.10 -13.61
C ASN A 52 -18.38 -23.62 -13.71
N GLU A 53 -18.78 -24.11 -14.89
CA GLU A 53 -18.96 -25.53 -15.15
C GLU A 53 -17.74 -26.12 -15.88
N CYS A 54 -17.63 -27.45 -15.78
CA CYS A 54 -16.61 -28.26 -16.43
C CYS A 54 -17.26 -29.48 -17.10
N GLU A 55 -16.55 -30.13 -18.03
CA GLU A 55 -17.02 -31.36 -18.66
C GLU A 55 -17.28 -32.47 -17.63
N ALA A 56 -18.18 -33.40 -17.99
CA ALA A 56 -18.63 -34.46 -17.09
C ALA A 56 -17.45 -35.29 -16.54
N GLY A 57 -17.30 -35.30 -15.21
CA GLY A 57 -16.21 -35.98 -14.49
C GLY A 57 -15.13 -35.02 -13.95
N LEU A 58 -15.27 -33.71 -14.18
CA LEU A 58 -14.41 -32.66 -13.67
C LEU A 58 -15.18 -31.72 -12.73
N VAL A 59 -14.47 -31.05 -11.83
CA VAL A 59 -15.00 -30.04 -10.90
C VAL A 59 -14.21 -28.75 -11.08
N CYS A 60 -14.90 -27.61 -11.10
CA CYS A 60 -14.28 -26.29 -11.12
C CYS A 60 -13.71 -25.95 -9.74
N ALA A 61 -12.40 -26.11 -9.57
CA ALA A 61 -11.70 -25.77 -8.33
C ALA A 61 -10.71 -24.62 -8.60
N GLY A 62 -10.91 -23.49 -7.94
CA GLY A 62 -10.02 -22.34 -8.10
C GLY A 62 -9.97 -21.78 -9.52
N SER A 63 -11.10 -21.79 -10.25
CA SER A 63 -11.23 -21.37 -11.66
C SER A 63 -10.54 -22.29 -12.68
N VAL A 64 -10.15 -23.51 -12.30
CA VAL A 64 -9.59 -24.53 -13.20
C VAL A 64 -10.37 -25.84 -13.05
N CYS A 65 -10.63 -26.52 -14.16
CA CYS A 65 -11.29 -27.82 -14.18
C CYS A 65 -10.31 -28.94 -13.84
N ILE A 66 -10.55 -29.64 -12.73
CA ILE A 66 -9.74 -30.78 -12.27
C ILE A 66 -10.60 -32.03 -12.12
N ALA A 67 -10.01 -33.22 -12.22
CA ALA A 67 -10.73 -34.46 -12.02
C ALA A 67 -11.42 -34.50 -10.64
N ASP A 68 -12.69 -34.91 -10.60
CA ASP A 68 -13.51 -35.00 -9.39
C ASP A 68 -12.82 -35.84 -8.28
N SER A 69 -12.10 -36.90 -8.68
CA SER A 69 -11.32 -37.74 -7.77
C SER A 69 -10.09 -37.07 -7.13
N ALA A 70 -9.67 -35.89 -7.60
CA ALA A 70 -8.56 -35.11 -7.06
C ALA A 70 -9.02 -34.07 -6.02
N VAL A 71 -10.33 -33.89 -5.84
CA VAL A 71 -10.89 -32.98 -4.84
C VAL A 71 -10.89 -33.68 -3.48
N THR A 72 -9.93 -33.35 -2.62
CA THR A 72 -10.01 -33.68 -1.19
C THR A 72 -10.66 -32.52 -0.44
N THR A 73 -11.98 -32.56 -0.30
CA THR A 73 -12.71 -31.66 0.60
C THR A 73 -13.32 -32.43 1.77
N ASN A 74 -13.02 -31.97 2.98
CA ASN A 74 -13.75 -32.34 4.19
C ASN A 74 -15.15 -31.69 4.13
N GLN A 75 -16.17 -32.51 4.40
CA GLN A 75 -17.54 -32.18 4.83
C GLN A 75 -18.59 -31.77 3.76
N PRO A 76 -19.91 -31.83 4.08
CA PRO A 76 -20.73 -33.03 3.87
C PRO A 76 -21.89 -32.83 2.87
N THR A 77 -22.29 -33.92 2.24
CA THR A 77 -23.38 -34.02 1.27
C THR A 77 -24.77 -33.99 1.91
N THR A 78 -25.64 -33.13 1.40
CA THR A 78 -27.10 -33.25 1.54
C THR A 78 -27.71 -33.46 0.16
N THR A 79 -28.22 -34.67 -0.10
CA THR A 79 -29.06 -34.95 -1.27
C THR A 79 -30.41 -35.44 -0.79
N SER A 80 -31.44 -34.65 -1.07
CA SER A 80 -32.84 -35.07 -0.99
C SER A 80 -33.21 -35.87 -2.24
N GLU A 81 -33.66 -37.11 -2.07
CA GLU A 81 -34.39 -37.87 -3.09
C GLU A 81 -35.87 -37.91 -2.74
N THR A 82 -36.74 -37.75 -3.76
CA THR A 82 -38.19 -37.89 -3.65
C THR A 82 -38.71 -38.89 -4.69
N GLY A 83 -39.41 -39.93 -4.22
CA GLY A 83 -40.42 -40.74 -4.96
C GLY A 83 -39.89 -41.70 -6.04
N THR A 84 -40.42 -42.90 -6.30
CA THR A 84 -41.72 -43.54 -5.97
C THR A 84 -41.67 -45.01 -6.44
N ASP A 85 -42.44 -45.86 -5.75
CA ASP A 85 -43.14 -47.11 -6.18
C ASP A 85 -42.42 -48.22 -6.98
N GLU A 86 -42.38 -49.46 -6.44
CA GLU A 86 -43.36 -50.53 -6.76
C GLU A 86 -43.07 -51.86 -6.01
N THR A 87 -44.13 -52.42 -5.42
CA THR A 87 -44.48 -53.81 -5.04
C THR A 87 -43.48 -54.98 -5.20
N THR A 88 -43.36 -55.89 -4.21
CA THR A 88 -44.04 -57.22 -4.15
C THR A 88 -43.69 -58.06 -2.90
N GLU A 89 -44.54 -59.06 -2.65
CA GLU A 89 -44.82 -59.91 -1.48
C GLU A 89 -43.69 -60.81 -0.91
N GLY A 90 -43.82 -61.20 0.38
CA GLY A 90 -43.30 -62.48 0.88
C GLY A 90 -43.00 -62.54 2.40
N PRO A 91 -43.61 -63.46 3.19
CA PRO A 91 -43.71 -63.34 4.65
C PRO A 91 -42.62 -64.10 5.43
N GLY A 92 -42.30 -63.60 6.63
CA GLY A 92 -41.49 -64.30 7.62
C GLY A 92 -41.87 -63.88 9.03
N THR A 93 -42.83 -64.59 9.62
CA THR A 93 -43.11 -64.62 11.05
C THR A 93 -41.88 -65.10 11.82
N ASP A 94 -41.47 -64.38 12.86
CA ASP A 94 -41.11 -65.07 14.10
C ASP A 94 -41.34 -64.23 15.35
N THR A 95 -41.73 -64.96 16.39
CA THR A 95 -42.37 -64.49 17.61
C THR A 95 -41.30 -64.42 18.70
N GLY A 96 -41.15 -63.27 19.35
CA GLY A 96 -40.15 -63.08 20.40
C GLY A 96 -40.59 -62.08 21.45
N THR A 97 -41.51 -62.50 22.31
CA THR A 97 -41.86 -61.83 23.56
C THR A 97 -40.65 -61.80 24.50
N ALA A 98 -40.16 -60.62 24.86
CA ALA A 98 -39.40 -60.42 26.08
C ALA A 98 -39.80 -59.07 26.69
N THR A 99 -40.62 -59.18 27.73
CA THR A 99 -40.97 -58.13 28.66
C THR A 99 -39.73 -57.74 29.46
N SER A 100 -39.28 -56.50 29.31
CA SER A 100 -38.44 -55.84 30.30
C SER A 100 -39.06 -54.48 30.61
N THR A 101 -39.77 -54.44 31.74
CA THR A 101 -39.99 -53.24 32.53
C THR A 101 -38.62 -52.71 32.97
N ASP A 102 -38.19 -51.59 32.42
CA ASP A 102 -37.27 -50.69 33.10
C ASP A 102 -37.96 -49.36 33.36
N SER A 103 -37.71 -48.87 34.57
CA SER A 103 -38.36 -47.73 35.17
C SER A 103 -37.82 -46.47 34.53
N ASP A 104 -38.67 -45.84 33.73
CA ASP A 104 -38.43 -44.54 33.12
C ASP A 104 -38.46 -43.46 34.21
N THR A 105 -37.32 -43.19 34.83
CA THR A 105 -37.06 -41.88 35.41
C THR A 105 -36.94 -40.92 34.25
N THR A 106 -38.00 -40.14 34.02
CA THR A 106 -38.03 -39.04 33.06
C THR A 106 -36.94 -38.03 33.42
N THR A 107 -35.74 -38.28 32.94
CA THR A 107 -34.75 -37.25 32.65
C THR A 107 -35.17 -36.78 31.28
N GLU A 108 -35.53 -35.50 31.15
CA GLU A 108 -35.72 -34.86 29.84
C GLU A 108 -34.58 -35.33 28.92
N PRO A 109 -34.86 -35.87 27.72
CA PRO A 109 -33.79 -36.24 26.80
C PRO A 109 -32.98 -34.98 26.50
N SER A 110 -31.67 -35.02 26.73
CA SER A 110 -30.76 -33.95 26.30
C SER A 110 -30.90 -33.79 24.79
N GLU A 111 -31.13 -32.56 24.33
CA GLU A 111 -31.29 -32.21 22.92
C GLU A 111 -30.01 -32.44 22.12
N CYS A 112 -28.87 -32.38 22.80
CA CYS A 112 -27.53 -32.52 22.22
C CYS A 112 -26.54 -33.07 23.26
N ASP A 113 -25.44 -33.68 22.80
CA ASP A 113 -24.33 -34.08 23.67
C ASP A 113 -23.27 -32.94 23.75
N PRO A 114 -22.97 -32.37 24.93
CA PRO A 114 -21.93 -31.36 25.08
C PRO A 114 -20.50 -31.91 24.86
N GLY A 115 -20.35 -33.22 24.63
CA GLY A 115 -19.08 -33.88 24.32
C GLY A 115 -18.87 -34.18 22.84
N GLU A 116 -17.78 -33.61 22.32
CA GLU A 116 -17.07 -33.96 21.06
C GLU A 116 -17.46 -33.18 19.80
N GLY A 117 -16.82 -32.03 19.61
CA GLY A 117 -16.71 -31.37 18.32
C GLY A 117 -15.97 -30.03 18.42
N VAL A 118 -15.17 -29.73 17.38
CA VAL A 118 -14.75 -28.34 17.10
C VAL A 118 -15.86 -27.72 16.26
N GLY A 119 -16.45 -26.60 16.68
CA GLY A 119 -17.54 -25.91 15.98
C GLY A 119 -18.97 -26.24 16.46
N ALA A 120 -19.97 -25.83 15.67
CA ALA A 120 -21.40 -26.02 15.96
C ALA A 120 -21.74 -27.50 16.22
N ASN A 121 -22.65 -27.76 17.17
CA ASN A 121 -23.03 -29.12 17.51
C ASN A 121 -23.94 -29.69 16.41
N PRO A 122 -23.61 -30.84 15.78
CA PRO A 122 -24.40 -31.39 14.67
C PRO A 122 -25.84 -31.75 15.06
N ASP A 123 -26.11 -31.99 16.35
CA ASP A 123 -27.45 -32.27 16.86
C ASP A 123 -28.31 -31.00 16.99
N CYS A 124 -27.67 -29.82 16.98
CA CYS A 124 -28.33 -28.52 17.02
C CYS A 124 -28.50 -27.97 15.60
N SER A 125 -29.60 -28.33 14.94
CA SER A 125 -29.89 -27.96 13.54
C SER A 125 -30.48 -26.55 13.36
N ASP A 126 -30.83 -25.86 14.45
CA ASP A 126 -31.35 -24.50 14.41
C ASP A 126 -30.20 -23.51 14.18
N PRO A 127 -30.21 -22.73 13.09
CA PRO A 127 -29.15 -21.76 12.81
C PRO A 127 -29.02 -20.67 13.89
N ASP A 128 -30.09 -20.38 14.65
CA ASP A 128 -30.08 -19.36 15.72
C ASP A 128 -29.65 -19.96 17.08
N ALA A 129 -29.55 -21.29 17.19
CA ALA A 129 -29.12 -22.00 18.39
C ALA A 129 -28.21 -23.20 18.07
N PRO A 130 -27.06 -22.99 17.41
CA PRO A 130 -26.25 -24.08 16.85
C PRO A 130 -25.30 -24.73 17.87
N TYR A 131 -25.25 -24.24 19.11
CA TYR A 131 -24.30 -24.71 20.13
C TYR A 131 -25.00 -25.53 21.21
N CYS A 132 -24.29 -26.50 21.78
CA CYS A 132 -24.82 -27.29 22.89
C CYS A 132 -24.33 -26.76 24.23
N SER A 133 -25.24 -26.31 25.08
CA SER A 133 -24.90 -25.90 26.45
C SER A 133 -24.44 -27.09 27.31
N SER A 134 -23.76 -26.80 28.41
CA SER A 134 -23.40 -27.83 29.42
C SER A 134 -24.59 -28.58 30.03
N SER A 135 -25.82 -28.08 29.83
CA SER A 135 -27.06 -28.73 30.25
C SER A 135 -27.66 -29.67 29.19
N GLY A 136 -27.00 -29.82 28.03
CA GLY A 136 -27.48 -30.63 26.91
C GLY A 136 -28.67 -30.00 26.16
N VAL A 137 -28.73 -28.66 26.12
CA VAL A 137 -29.78 -27.87 25.45
C VAL A 137 -29.13 -27.02 24.36
N CYS A 138 -29.74 -27.00 23.17
CA CYS A 138 -29.26 -26.18 22.06
C CYS A 138 -29.49 -24.68 22.35
N THR A 139 -28.47 -23.87 22.10
CA THR A 139 -28.43 -22.46 22.50
C THR A 139 -27.52 -21.66 21.56
N ASP A 140 -27.64 -20.33 21.65
CA ASP A 140 -26.71 -19.40 21.00
C ASP A 140 -25.36 -19.35 21.74
N CYS A 141 -24.41 -18.57 21.20
CA CYS A 141 -23.07 -18.48 21.77
C CYS A 141 -23.03 -17.91 23.21
N SER A 142 -24.09 -17.26 23.68
CA SER A 142 -24.17 -16.73 25.04
C SER A 142 -24.52 -17.81 26.07
N GLY A 143 -25.09 -18.93 25.63
CA GLY A 143 -25.48 -20.07 26.47
C GLY A 143 -24.37 -21.12 26.69
N ILE A 144 -23.21 -20.96 26.03
CA ILE A 144 -22.04 -21.83 26.21
C ILE A 144 -20.99 -21.20 27.13
N ALA A 145 -20.03 -22.02 27.58
CA ALA A 145 -19.00 -21.57 28.51
C ALA A 145 -17.99 -20.61 27.85
N SER A 146 -17.58 -20.90 26.62
CA SER A 146 -16.63 -20.11 25.84
C SER A 146 -16.69 -20.53 24.37
N CYS A 147 -16.77 -19.56 23.46
CA CYS A 147 -16.62 -19.84 22.03
C CYS A 147 -15.21 -20.38 21.70
N GLY A 148 -14.17 -19.92 22.40
CA GLY A 148 -12.80 -20.42 22.20
C GLY A 148 -12.59 -21.88 22.58
N ASP A 149 -13.47 -22.44 23.43
CA ASP A 149 -13.46 -23.87 23.75
C ASP A 149 -14.17 -24.70 22.66
N VAL A 150 -15.10 -24.09 21.93
CA VAL A 150 -15.80 -24.69 20.78
C VAL A 150 -14.90 -24.66 19.55
N ASP A 151 -14.29 -23.52 19.27
CA ASP A 151 -13.35 -23.35 18.17
C ASP A 151 -12.35 -22.23 18.51
N ALA A 152 -11.07 -22.58 18.50
CA ALA A 152 -9.98 -21.65 18.76
C ALA A 152 -9.87 -20.54 17.68
N GLY A 153 -10.41 -20.77 16.48
CA GLY A 153 -10.47 -19.78 15.40
C GLY A 153 -11.60 -18.76 15.56
N THR A 154 -12.65 -19.08 16.32
CA THR A 154 -13.80 -18.19 16.55
C THR A 154 -14.06 -17.96 18.04
N PRO A 155 -13.11 -17.36 18.78
CA PRO A 155 -13.17 -17.32 20.24
C PRO A 155 -14.20 -16.35 20.82
N ALA A 156 -14.75 -15.43 20.02
CA ALA A 156 -15.64 -14.37 20.47
C ALA A 156 -17.11 -14.70 20.20
N CYS A 157 -18.01 -14.38 21.13
CA CYS A 157 -19.45 -14.50 20.93
C CYS A 157 -20.01 -13.16 20.44
N ASP A 158 -20.56 -13.11 19.22
CA ASP A 158 -21.36 -11.98 18.77
C ASP A 158 -22.80 -12.14 19.26
N GLU A 159 -23.14 -11.36 20.29
CA GLU A 159 -24.49 -11.35 20.88
C GLU A 159 -25.60 -10.96 19.87
N THR A 160 -25.24 -10.30 18.75
CA THR A 160 -26.23 -9.87 17.76
C THR A 160 -26.65 -11.02 16.85
N SER A 161 -25.70 -11.82 16.37
CA SER A 161 -25.96 -13.00 15.56
C SER A 161 -26.22 -14.25 16.39
N GLY A 162 -25.81 -14.27 17.66
CA GLY A 162 -25.83 -15.47 18.49
C GLY A 162 -24.76 -16.49 18.11
N LEU A 163 -23.77 -16.09 17.29
CA LEU A 163 -22.73 -16.96 16.74
C LEU A 163 -21.36 -16.67 17.34
N CYS A 164 -20.55 -17.72 17.44
CA CYS A 164 -19.11 -17.61 17.64
C CYS A 164 -18.46 -17.10 16.35
N VAL A 165 -17.66 -16.03 16.48
CA VAL A 165 -16.99 -15.31 15.41
C VAL A 165 -15.51 -15.12 15.76
N GLU A 166 -14.68 -14.75 14.78
CA GLU A 166 -13.25 -14.54 15.02
C GLU A 166 -13.01 -13.43 16.04
N CYS A 167 -13.82 -12.37 15.97
CA CYS A 167 -13.69 -11.23 16.86
C CYS A 167 -14.99 -10.43 16.96
N THR A 168 -15.09 -9.62 18.00
CA THR A 168 -16.10 -8.56 18.11
C THR A 168 -15.41 -7.24 18.44
N PRO A 169 -16.05 -6.06 18.25
CA PRO A 169 -15.47 -4.78 18.65
C PRO A 169 -15.09 -4.72 20.15
N SER A 170 -15.80 -5.47 21.00
CA SER A 170 -15.50 -5.62 22.43
C SER A 170 -14.36 -6.57 22.74
N ASP A 171 -14.04 -7.48 21.82
CA ASP A 171 -12.99 -8.49 21.95
C ASP A 171 -11.99 -8.42 20.79
N ALA A 172 -11.65 -7.20 20.36
CA ALA A 172 -10.69 -6.98 19.28
C ALA A 172 -9.28 -7.52 19.60
N ALA A 173 -8.99 -7.78 20.88
CA ALA A 173 -7.76 -8.41 21.32
C ALA A 173 -7.63 -9.88 20.88
N ALA A 174 -8.72 -10.52 20.43
CA ALA A 174 -8.68 -11.84 19.81
C ALA A 174 -7.92 -11.84 18.46
N CYS A 175 -7.83 -10.68 17.81
CA CYS A 175 -7.11 -10.51 16.56
C CYS A 175 -5.61 -10.27 16.83
N GLU A 176 -4.76 -11.19 16.39
CA GLU A 176 -3.30 -11.15 16.57
C GLU A 176 -2.53 -11.29 15.24
N GLY A 177 -1.21 -11.13 15.30
CA GLY A 177 -0.32 -11.36 14.16
C GLY A 177 -0.56 -10.38 13.00
N THR A 178 -0.70 -10.92 11.79
CA THR A 178 -0.87 -10.16 10.54
C THR A 178 -2.29 -9.65 10.32
N SER A 179 -3.24 -10.05 11.18
CA SER A 179 -4.63 -9.61 11.13
C SER A 179 -5.08 -9.05 12.48
N PRO A 180 -4.51 -7.92 12.95
CA PRO A 180 -4.77 -7.40 14.29
C PRO A 180 -6.07 -6.58 14.42
N ILE A 181 -6.79 -6.34 13.31
CA ILE A 181 -7.97 -5.47 13.30
C ILE A 181 -9.21 -6.33 13.22
N CYS A 182 -10.15 -6.13 14.15
CA CYS A 182 -11.47 -6.71 14.04
C CYS A 182 -12.35 -5.86 13.11
N ASP A 183 -12.70 -6.38 11.93
CA ASP A 183 -13.69 -5.74 11.07
C ASP A 183 -15.10 -6.00 11.63
N ALA A 184 -15.70 -4.96 12.20
CA ALA A 184 -17.02 -5.02 12.80
C ALA A 184 -18.14 -5.42 11.81
N ALA A 185 -17.96 -5.22 10.50
CA ALA A 185 -18.96 -5.57 9.50
C ALA A 185 -18.96 -7.06 9.17
N THR A 186 -17.79 -7.70 9.22
CA THR A 186 -17.62 -9.12 8.85
C THR A 186 -17.34 -10.01 10.06
N SER A 187 -17.09 -9.44 11.24
CA SER A 187 -16.63 -10.12 12.46
C SER A 187 -15.38 -10.99 12.23
N ALA A 188 -14.54 -10.55 11.29
CA ALA A 188 -13.31 -11.22 10.86
C ALA A 188 -12.07 -10.39 11.21
N CYS A 189 -10.98 -11.07 11.50
CA CYS A 189 -9.69 -10.44 11.73
C CYS A 189 -9.03 -10.10 10.38
N VAL A 190 -8.78 -8.82 10.15
CA VAL A 190 -8.20 -8.28 8.90
C VAL A 190 -6.86 -7.57 9.17
N PRO A 191 -5.97 -7.49 8.16
CA PRO A 191 -4.74 -6.71 8.28
C PRO A 191 -5.04 -5.22 8.49
N CYS A 192 -4.16 -4.53 9.22
CA CYS A 192 -4.20 -3.09 9.25
C CYS A 192 -3.81 -2.52 7.88
N THR A 193 -4.56 -1.52 7.44
CA THR A 193 -4.36 -0.77 6.18
C THR A 193 -4.01 0.69 6.45
N GLY A 194 -4.04 1.12 7.70
CA GLY A 194 -3.67 2.48 8.11
C GLY A 194 -3.22 2.55 9.57
N HIS A 195 -2.34 3.51 9.84
CA HIS A 195 -1.74 3.70 11.17
C HIS A 195 -2.77 3.92 12.29
N ALA A 196 -3.87 4.63 12.00
CA ALA A 196 -4.91 4.95 12.97
C ALA A 196 -5.73 3.73 13.44
N GLN A 197 -5.66 2.59 12.74
CA GLN A 197 -6.34 1.36 13.16
C GLN A 197 -5.62 0.65 14.31
N CYS A 198 -4.33 0.91 14.49
CA CYS A 198 -3.53 0.30 15.53
C CYS A 198 -3.59 1.10 16.83
N GLU A 199 -3.64 0.42 17.99
CA GLU A 199 -3.53 1.08 19.31
C GLU A 199 -2.21 1.85 19.44
N SER A 200 -1.13 1.27 18.90
CA SER A 200 0.17 1.93 18.81
C SER A 200 0.20 3.08 17.82
N GLY A 201 -0.88 3.37 17.09
CA GLY A 201 -0.93 4.39 16.05
C GLY A 201 0.09 4.15 14.92
N ALA A 202 0.57 2.93 14.73
CA ALA A 202 1.54 2.56 13.70
C ALA A 202 1.24 1.15 13.16
N CYS A 203 1.00 1.10 11.85
CA CYS A 203 0.73 -0.12 11.09
C CYS A 203 1.95 -0.44 10.22
N ARG A 204 2.39 -1.69 10.22
CA ARG A 204 3.42 -2.21 9.32
C ARG A 204 2.75 -2.58 7.99
N LEU A 205 2.58 -1.57 7.13
CA LEU A 205 1.78 -1.67 5.90
C LEU A 205 2.25 -2.77 4.95
N ALA A 206 3.50 -3.24 5.05
CA ALA A 206 4.01 -4.37 4.27
C ALA A 206 3.32 -5.69 4.60
N THR A 207 3.00 -5.92 5.88
CA THR A 207 2.48 -7.23 6.36
C THR A 207 1.11 -7.15 7.03
N GLY A 208 0.61 -5.94 7.31
CA GLY A 208 -0.69 -5.74 7.93
C GLY A 208 -0.72 -5.92 9.46
N GLU A 209 0.44 -6.08 10.10
CA GLU A 209 0.53 -6.16 11.57
C GLU A 209 0.69 -4.77 12.22
N CYS A 210 0.21 -4.62 13.46
CA CYS A 210 0.41 -3.40 14.23
C CYS A 210 1.75 -3.45 14.96
N PHE A 211 2.46 -2.31 15.01
CA PHE A 211 3.65 -2.21 15.87
C PHE A 211 3.23 -2.37 17.34
N PRO A 212 3.99 -3.09 18.18
CA PRO A 212 3.59 -3.35 19.56
C PRO A 212 3.72 -2.11 20.45
N VAL A 213 2.73 -1.87 21.31
CA VAL A 213 2.75 -0.78 22.32
C VAL A 213 3.79 -1.01 23.42
N THR A 214 4.32 -2.23 23.53
CA THR A 214 5.33 -2.63 24.52
C THR A 214 6.76 -2.36 24.07
N ASN A 215 7.01 -2.21 22.76
CA ASN A 215 8.34 -1.96 22.21
C ASN A 215 8.42 -0.55 21.60
N VAL A 216 8.31 0.44 22.49
CA VAL A 216 8.33 1.86 22.13
C VAL A 216 9.57 2.54 22.72
N LEU A 217 10.36 3.17 21.85
CA LEU A 217 11.50 4.01 22.24
C LEU A 217 11.16 5.49 22.02
N TRP A 218 11.55 6.34 22.95
CA TRP A 218 11.26 7.77 22.92
C TRP A 218 12.51 8.57 22.55
N VAL A 219 12.34 9.59 21.72
CA VAL A 219 13.39 10.51 21.28
C VAL A 219 12.98 11.95 21.57
N ASN A 220 13.75 12.61 22.43
CA ASN A 220 13.55 14.02 22.78
C ASN A 220 14.90 14.67 23.09
N LYS A 221 15.41 15.44 22.14
CA LYS A 221 16.69 16.16 22.26
C LYS A 221 16.73 17.17 23.41
N LEU A 222 15.58 17.70 23.81
CA LEU A 222 15.46 18.73 24.85
C LEU A 222 15.24 18.14 26.25
N ALA A 223 15.07 16.82 26.37
CA ALA A 223 14.90 16.19 27.68
C ALA A 223 16.21 16.25 28.49
N ALA A 224 16.12 16.81 29.71
CA ALA A 224 17.28 17.03 30.56
C ALA A 224 18.07 15.76 30.92
N ASN A 225 17.40 14.61 30.87
CA ASN A 225 17.94 13.30 31.21
C ASN A 225 18.18 12.39 29.99
N CYS A 226 18.10 12.93 28.77
CA CYS A 226 18.47 12.18 27.59
C CYS A 226 19.95 11.71 27.55
N PRO A 227 20.93 12.35 28.25
CA PRO A 227 22.28 11.78 28.35
C PRO A 227 22.35 10.46 29.14
N GLU A 228 21.31 10.14 29.92
CA GLU A 228 21.16 8.87 30.65
C GLU A 228 20.11 7.96 29.98
N ALA A 229 19.92 8.10 28.66
CA ALA A 229 18.83 7.48 27.93
C ALA A 229 18.72 5.97 28.19
N THR A 230 17.49 5.53 28.45
CA THR A 230 17.09 4.12 28.39
C THR A 230 16.07 3.88 27.28
N GLY A 231 15.73 4.91 26.50
CA GLY A 231 14.66 4.88 25.51
C GLY A 231 13.25 4.99 26.09
N SER A 232 13.09 5.12 27.40
CA SER A 232 11.78 5.29 28.03
C SER A 232 11.28 6.73 27.90
N LEU A 233 9.97 6.96 28.06
CA LEU A 233 9.39 8.31 28.08
C LEU A 233 10.07 9.23 29.12
N THR A 234 10.47 8.67 30.25
CA THR A 234 11.18 9.44 31.29
C THR A 234 12.65 9.59 31.02
N LYS A 235 13.33 8.71 30.27
CA LYS A 235 14.74 8.84 29.88
C LYS A 235 14.89 8.58 28.37
N PRO A 236 14.41 9.50 27.52
CA PRO A 236 14.39 9.32 26.07
C PRO A 236 15.81 9.46 25.48
N PHE A 237 16.02 9.00 24.26
CA PHE A 237 17.25 9.27 23.51
C PHE A 237 17.31 10.74 23.07
N CYS A 238 18.52 11.31 23.02
CA CYS A 238 18.71 12.69 22.52
C CYS A 238 18.64 12.78 21.00
N GLU A 239 19.03 11.72 20.29
CA GLU A 239 19.13 11.66 18.83
C GLU A 239 18.45 10.40 18.31
N ILE A 240 17.87 10.47 17.10
CA ILE A 240 17.14 9.36 16.48
C ILE A 240 18.07 8.18 16.24
N GLN A 241 19.31 8.41 15.77
CA GLN A 241 20.29 7.33 15.56
C GLN A 241 20.58 6.55 16.85
N SER A 242 20.58 7.19 18.02
CA SER A 242 20.80 6.49 19.29
C SER A 242 19.65 5.54 19.61
N ALA A 243 18.42 5.91 19.26
CA ALA A 243 17.27 5.04 19.39
C ALA A 243 17.29 3.89 18.38
N VAL A 244 17.67 4.16 17.13
CA VAL A 244 17.86 3.11 16.10
C VAL A 244 18.91 2.09 16.53
N ASN A 245 20.02 2.53 17.12
CA ASN A 245 21.05 1.63 17.65
C ASN A 245 20.58 0.76 18.83
N ALA A 246 19.48 1.13 19.50
CA ALA A 246 18.90 0.41 20.61
C ALA A 246 17.76 -0.54 20.19
N VAL A 247 17.38 -0.53 18.91
CA VAL A 247 16.38 -1.45 18.36
C VAL A 247 16.91 -2.89 18.45
N PRO A 248 16.16 -3.81 19.08
CA PRO A 248 16.53 -5.22 19.07
C PRO A 248 16.40 -5.81 17.66
N GLU A 249 17.33 -6.71 17.28
CA GLU A 249 17.28 -7.40 15.98
C GLU A 249 15.95 -8.14 15.80
N ASN A 250 15.40 -8.09 14.58
CA ASN A 250 14.15 -8.77 14.19
C ASN A 250 12.95 -8.47 15.09
N THR A 251 12.95 -7.34 15.78
CA THR A 251 11.85 -6.93 16.66
C THR A 251 11.27 -5.62 16.15
N PRO A 252 10.04 -5.62 15.59
CA PRO A 252 9.35 -4.41 15.18
C PRO A 252 9.33 -3.41 16.33
N THR A 253 9.93 -2.24 16.11
CA THR A 253 10.12 -1.23 17.16
C THR A 253 9.56 0.10 16.69
N LEU A 254 8.79 0.74 17.56
CA LEU A 254 8.24 2.06 17.33
C LEU A 254 9.07 3.12 18.04
N LEU A 255 9.58 4.10 17.29
CA LEU A 255 10.26 5.29 17.78
C LEU A 255 9.27 6.46 17.79
N ARG A 256 9.05 7.05 18.96
CA ARG A 256 8.28 8.30 19.16
C ARG A 256 9.22 9.48 19.23
N VAL A 257 9.15 10.36 18.24
CA VAL A 257 10.07 11.48 18.07
C VAL A 257 9.38 12.80 18.32
N LEU A 258 9.84 13.54 19.31
CA LEU A 258 9.26 14.85 19.61
C LEU A 258 9.74 15.91 18.61
N PRO A 259 8.84 16.83 18.18
CA PRO A 259 9.19 17.93 17.30
C PRO A 259 9.93 19.02 18.09
N THR A 260 11.25 18.90 18.14
CA THR A 260 12.14 19.83 18.84
C THR A 260 13.08 20.55 17.88
N ALA A 261 14.19 21.10 18.37
CA ALA A 261 15.26 21.60 17.50
C ALA A 261 15.77 20.47 16.58
N PRO A 262 16.29 20.80 15.37
CA PRO A 262 16.67 19.78 14.40
C PRO A 262 17.58 18.69 14.96
N TYR A 263 17.25 17.44 14.62
CA TYR A 263 18.13 16.29 14.79
C TYR A 263 19.23 16.37 13.73
N GLN A 264 20.48 16.31 14.16
CA GLN A 264 21.65 16.65 13.32
C GLN A 264 22.59 15.47 13.10
N THR A 265 22.22 14.30 13.63
CA THR A 265 22.93 13.05 13.39
C THR A 265 22.27 12.32 12.24
N GLN A 266 23.06 11.90 11.26
CA GLN A 266 22.60 10.99 10.20
C GLN A 266 21.93 9.76 10.83
N VAL A 267 20.77 9.37 10.31
CA VAL A 267 20.07 8.16 10.72
C VAL A 267 20.31 7.07 9.68
N GLN A 268 20.99 6.02 10.10
CA GLN A 268 21.34 4.85 9.32
C GLN A 268 20.57 3.65 9.85
N PHE A 269 19.77 3.06 8.97
CA PHE A 269 19.13 1.77 9.17
C PHE A 269 20.00 0.72 8.48
N ILE A 270 20.36 -0.33 9.23
CA ILE A 270 21.25 -1.40 8.78
C ILE A 270 20.66 -2.76 9.14
N GLY A 271 20.98 -3.77 8.34
CA GLY A 271 20.51 -5.14 8.59
C GLY A 271 18.99 -5.25 8.54
N THR A 272 18.43 -6.30 9.17
CA THR A 272 17.00 -6.62 9.18
C THR A 272 16.21 -5.81 10.21
N THR A 273 16.47 -4.51 10.28
CA THR A 273 15.77 -3.60 11.20
C THR A 273 14.36 -3.31 10.68
N VAL A 274 13.34 -3.53 11.50
CA VAL A 274 11.94 -3.17 11.22
C VAL A 274 11.54 -2.05 12.17
N VAL A 275 11.46 -0.82 11.67
CA VAL A 275 11.33 0.37 12.52
C VAL A 275 10.29 1.34 11.99
N ALA A 276 9.38 1.77 12.86
CA ALA A 276 8.53 2.92 12.64
C ALA A 276 9.11 4.14 13.38
N VAL A 277 9.39 5.25 12.70
CA VAL A 277 9.84 6.52 13.29
C VAL A 277 8.77 7.57 13.10
N PHE A 278 7.99 7.80 14.15
CA PHE A 278 6.75 8.55 14.08
C PHE A 278 6.85 9.80 14.95
N LEU A 279 6.24 10.88 14.48
CA LEU A 279 6.01 12.07 15.27
C LEU A 279 5.27 11.74 16.58
N ASP A 280 5.78 12.28 17.68
CA ASP A 280 5.09 12.29 18.96
C ASP A 280 4.24 13.57 19.10
N SER A 281 2.92 13.38 19.26
CA SER A 281 1.86 14.39 19.46
C SER A 281 1.52 15.36 18.30
N GLY A 282 0.24 15.34 17.89
CA GLY A 282 -0.47 16.44 17.19
C GLY A 282 -0.37 16.49 15.66
N GLU A 283 -1.46 16.92 15.01
CA GLU A 283 -1.65 16.93 13.54
C GLU A 283 -0.77 17.95 12.78
N GLN A 284 0.05 18.77 13.44
CA GLN A 284 0.67 19.95 12.81
C GLN A 284 2.05 20.36 13.40
N ASN A 285 2.98 19.43 13.65
CA ASN A 285 4.40 19.79 13.81
C ASN A 285 5.32 18.63 13.43
N ASN A 286 5.90 18.62 12.22
CA ASN A 286 6.86 17.60 11.83
C ASN A 286 8.14 17.66 12.69
N PHE A 287 8.73 16.51 13.02
CA PHE A 287 10.10 16.51 13.57
C PHE A 287 11.12 16.73 12.45
N THR A 288 12.13 17.57 12.68
CA THR A 288 13.08 17.96 11.63
C THR A 288 14.40 17.21 11.75
N LEU A 289 14.83 16.56 10.67
CA LEU A 289 16.21 16.11 10.46
C LEU A 289 16.92 17.08 9.51
N MET A 290 18.09 17.53 9.91
CA MET A 290 18.94 18.41 9.11
C MET A 290 20.39 18.10 9.44
N VAL A 291 21.06 17.41 8.52
CA VAL A 291 22.40 16.85 8.71
C VAL A 291 23.34 17.50 7.73
N ALA A 292 24.44 18.06 8.23
CA ALA A 292 25.43 18.71 7.40
C ALA A 292 26.26 17.69 6.60
N ASP A 293 26.55 18.03 5.35
CA ASP A 293 27.48 17.33 4.46
C ASP A 293 27.21 15.82 4.24
N LYS A 294 25.96 15.37 4.46
CA LYS A 294 25.52 13.98 4.28
C LYS A 294 24.02 13.90 4.01
N SER A 295 23.56 12.79 3.45
CA SER A 295 22.14 12.42 3.47
C SER A 295 21.65 12.28 4.91
N PRO A 296 20.60 13.03 5.33
CA PRO A 296 20.03 12.89 6.67
C PRO A 296 19.58 11.47 7.01
N ILE A 297 19.04 10.73 6.04
CA ILE A 297 18.56 9.36 6.22
C ILE A 297 19.25 8.44 5.21
N GLN A 298 19.71 7.29 5.70
CA GLN A 298 20.27 6.22 4.89
C GLN A 298 19.67 4.87 5.29
N LEU A 299 19.06 4.17 4.34
CA LEU A 299 18.60 2.79 4.50
C LEU A 299 19.56 1.88 3.73
N ASN A 300 20.00 0.81 4.37
CA ASN A 300 20.86 -0.21 3.77
C ASN A 300 20.15 -1.55 3.71
N ALA A 301 20.77 -2.49 2.99
CA ALA A 301 20.16 -3.75 2.58
C ALA A 301 19.41 -4.48 3.71
N GLY A 302 18.13 -4.77 3.46
CA GLY A 302 17.24 -5.53 4.35
C GLY A 302 16.50 -4.72 5.42
N ALA A 303 16.70 -3.40 5.48
CA ALA A 303 15.94 -2.54 6.41
C ALA A 303 14.51 -2.32 5.90
N GLU A 304 13.56 -2.28 6.83
CA GLU A 304 12.15 -1.96 6.59
C GLU A 304 11.75 -0.79 7.50
N VAL A 305 11.48 0.38 6.89
CA VAL A 305 11.34 1.63 7.63
C VAL A 305 10.05 2.36 7.29
N TYR A 306 9.32 2.78 8.32
CA TYR A 306 8.13 3.61 8.21
C TYR A 306 8.43 4.97 8.83
N LEU A 307 8.36 6.04 8.05
CA LEU A 307 8.57 7.42 8.49
C LEU A 307 7.27 8.18 8.38
N ASP A 308 6.80 8.70 9.50
CA ASP A 308 5.54 9.45 9.56
C ASP A 308 5.72 10.79 10.29
N GLY A 309 5.41 11.90 9.61
CA GLY A 309 5.51 13.24 10.20
C GLY A 309 6.94 13.80 10.25
N ALA A 310 7.82 13.41 9.31
CA ALA A 310 9.20 13.90 9.25
C ALA A 310 9.33 15.15 8.37
N THR A 311 10.26 16.05 8.70
CA THR A 311 10.82 17.03 7.77
C THR A 311 12.29 16.69 7.58
N ILE A 312 12.64 16.21 6.40
CA ILE A 312 14.00 15.85 6.00
C ILE A 312 14.53 17.00 5.15
N ARG A 313 15.53 17.70 5.68
CA ARG A 313 16.10 18.86 5.03
C ARG A 313 17.58 18.64 4.73
N GLY A 314 17.96 18.83 3.47
CA GLY A 314 19.37 18.89 3.08
C GLY A 314 20.10 20.11 3.66
N ASP A 315 21.36 19.91 4.02
CA ASP A 315 22.29 20.93 4.52
C ASP A 315 23.71 20.61 4.03
N SER A 316 23.81 20.13 2.78
CA SER A 316 25.05 19.68 2.16
C SER A 316 25.28 20.46 0.86
N ASP A 317 26.52 20.92 0.63
CA ASP A 317 26.94 21.43 -0.68
C ASP A 317 27.30 20.29 -1.66
N LEU A 318 27.36 19.05 -1.17
CA LEU A 318 27.57 17.86 -1.98
C LEU A 318 26.22 17.36 -2.52
N PRO A 319 26.21 16.66 -3.68
CA PRO A 319 24.97 16.16 -4.29
C PRO A 319 24.40 14.94 -3.55
N ASP A 320 24.40 14.97 -2.21
CA ASP A 320 23.78 13.94 -1.39
C ASP A 320 22.26 14.07 -1.45
N PRO A 321 21.52 12.96 -1.58
CA PRO A 321 20.07 13.00 -1.52
C PRO A 321 19.58 13.25 -0.09
N GLY A 322 18.34 13.71 0.06
CA GLY A 322 17.71 13.88 1.38
C GLY A 322 17.49 12.53 2.08
N VAL A 323 17.07 11.53 1.31
CA VAL A 323 16.95 10.13 1.73
C VAL A 323 17.68 9.26 0.72
N PHE A 324 18.63 8.45 1.21
CA PHE A 324 19.30 7.44 0.39
C PHE A 324 18.85 6.04 0.80
N CYS A 325 18.14 5.34 -0.08
CA CYS A 325 17.71 3.96 0.13
C CYS A 325 18.49 3.01 -0.76
N LYS A 326 19.00 1.92 -0.19
CA LYS A 326 19.72 0.88 -0.92
C LYS A 326 19.29 -0.53 -0.51
N SER A 327 18.58 -1.22 -1.40
CA SER A 327 18.08 -2.59 -1.23
C SER A 327 17.24 -2.79 0.04
N ALA A 328 16.35 -1.84 0.29
CA ALA A 328 15.56 -1.70 1.51
C ALA A 328 14.16 -1.16 1.18
N ASP A 329 13.27 -1.16 2.16
CA ASP A 329 11.88 -0.76 1.97
C ASP A 329 11.57 0.48 2.82
N LEU A 330 10.93 1.47 2.20
CA LEU A 330 10.62 2.76 2.82
C LEU A 330 9.16 3.15 2.56
N TRP A 331 8.41 3.32 3.64
CA TRP A 331 7.12 4.02 3.64
C TRP A 331 7.32 5.41 4.22
N LEU A 332 7.04 6.44 3.43
CA LEU A 332 7.17 7.84 3.80
C LEU A 332 5.78 8.50 3.76
N SER A 333 5.20 8.71 4.92
CA SER A 333 3.86 9.26 5.09
C SER A 333 3.89 10.64 5.78
N ARG A 334 3.00 11.55 5.39
CA ARG A 334 2.81 12.87 6.05
C ARG A 334 4.11 13.64 6.27
N SER A 335 5.04 13.51 5.31
CA SER A 335 6.41 13.95 5.47
C SER A 335 6.82 14.93 4.39
N VAL A 336 7.89 15.66 4.67
CA VAL A 336 8.44 16.68 3.78
C VAL A 336 9.91 16.39 3.51
N VAL A 337 10.32 16.33 2.25
CA VAL A 337 11.72 16.21 1.83
C VAL A 337 12.11 17.41 0.98
N ARG A 338 13.08 18.19 1.44
CA ARG A 338 13.42 19.46 0.77
C ARG A 338 14.87 19.89 0.87
N ASN A 339 15.27 20.77 -0.04
CA ASN A 339 16.59 21.42 -0.04
C ASN A 339 17.76 20.42 -0.05
N ALA A 340 17.57 19.21 -0.59
CA ALA A 340 18.68 18.33 -0.92
C ALA A 340 19.38 18.86 -2.18
N THR A 341 20.71 18.83 -2.18
CA THR A 341 21.51 19.20 -3.36
C THR A 341 21.50 18.06 -4.40
N GLY A 342 21.37 16.81 -3.94
CA GLY A 342 21.01 15.66 -4.79
C GLY A 342 19.50 15.56 -5.02
N TYR A 343 19.01 14.34 -5.24
CA TYR A 343 17.56 14.08 -5.27
C TYR A 343 16.94 14.26 -3.88
N GLY A 344 15.66 14.58 -3.80
CA GLY A 344 14.95 14.52 -2.51
C GLY A 344 15.02 13.11 -1.92
N VAL A 345 14.56 12.12 -2.68
CA VAL A 345 14.64 10.69 -2.33
C VAL A 345 15.33 9.94 -3.45
N GLU A 346 16.30 9.09 -3.11
CA GLU A 346 17.02 8.25 -4.06
C GLU A 346 16.97 6.79 -3.60
N GLY A 347 16.46 5.91 -4.46
CA GLY A 347 16.32 4.47 -4.21
C GLY A 347 17.11 3.63 -5.21
N GLU A 348 18.00 2.78 -4.71
CA GLU A 348 18.72 1.76 -5.47
C GLU A 348 18.25 0.37 -5.02
N GLY A 349 17.41 -0.27 -5.83
CA GLY A 349 16.83 -1.58 -5.54
C GLY A 349 15.84 -1.56 -4.38
N CYS A 350 15.16 -0.44 -4.15
CA CYS A 350 14.23 -0.26 -3.04
C CYS A 350 12.77 -0.38 -3.44
N GLU A 351 11.93 -0.77 -2.49
CA GLU A 351 10.48 -0.53 -2.53
C GLU A 351 10.18 0.78 -1.80
N LEU A 352 9.67 1.77 -2.52
CA LEU A 352 9.35 3.10 -2.00
C LEU A 352 7.84 3.33 -2.08
N ASP A 353 7.20 3.61 -0.94
CA ASP A 353 5.84 4.16 -0.88
C ASP A 353 5.91 5.57 -0.29
N ILE A 354 5.54 6.57 -1.09
CA ILE A 354 5.48 7.97 -0.65
C ILE A 354 4.03 8.41 -0.69
N SER A 355 3.43 8.55 0.48
CA SER A 355 2.02 8.88 0.62
C SER A 355 1.80 10.17 1.40
N ARG A 356 0.85 11.00 0.97
CA ARG A 356 0.47 12.25 1.66
C ARG A 356 1.68 13.11 2.05
N SER A 357 2.67 13.18 1.16
CA SER A 357 3.98 13.76 1.44
C SER A 357 4.39 14.75 0.35
N ALA A 358 5.24 15.71 0.71
CA ALA A 358 5.75 16.71 -0.22
C ALA A 358 7.25 16.58 -0.44
N VAL A 359 7.70 16.56 -1.69
CA VAL A 359 9.11 16.54 -2.08
C VAL A 359 9.36 17.77 -2.96
N PHE A 360 10.14 18.73 -2.46
CA PHE A 360 10.29 20.01 -3.17
C PHE A 360 11.62 20.71 -2.95
N SER A 361 12.00 21.57 -3.90
CA SER A 361 13.24 22.36 -3.84
C SER A 361 14.49 21.51 -3.64
N ASN A 362 14.55 20.35 -4.28
CA ASN A 362 15.74 19.51 -4.32
C ASN A 362 16.44 19.70 -5.69
N ASP A 363 17.70 20.11 -5.69
CA ASP A 363 18.41 20.58 -6.88
C ASP A 363 18.68 19.45 -7.89
N GLY A 364 18.95 18.23 -7.40
CA GLY A 364 19.17 17.05 -8.24
C GLY A 364 17.91 16.47 -8.87
N GLY A 365 16.74 16.79 -8.33
CA GLY A 365 15.43 16.27 -8.75
C GLY A 365 14.57 15.82 -7.56
N GLY A 366 13.32 15.45 -7.80
CA GLY A 366 12.40 15.03 -6.74
C GLY A 366 12.72 13.66 -6.19
N VAL A 367 12.41 12.61 -6.96
CA VAL A 367 12.64 11.20 -6.59
C VAL A 367 13.36 10.49 -7.73
N SER A 368 14.40 9.72 -7.38
CA SER A 368 15.10 8.80 -8.28
C SER A 368 14.90 7.38 -7.79
N VAL A 369 14.49 6.46 -8.66
CA VAL A 369 14.36 5.03 -8.33
C VAL A 369 15.01 4.19 -9.43
N SER A 370 15.82 3.22 -9.03
CA SER A 370 16.45 2.26 -9.94
C SER A 370 16.31 0.83 -9.45
N ASN A 371 16.09 -0.14 -10.35
CA ASN A 371 16.00 -1.58 -10.04
C ASN A 371 15.01 -1.95 -8.91
N GLY A 372 13.94 -1.16 -8.72
CA GLY A 372 13.01 -1.27 -7.60
C GLY A 372 11.59 -0.86 -7.99
N ALA A 373 10.82 -0.38 -7.01
CA ALA A 373 9.44 0.05 -7.21
C ALA A 373 9.19 1.39 -6.50
N LEU A 374 8.35 2.24 -7.10
CA LEU A 374 7.88 3.48 -6.49
C LEU A 374 6.36 3.57 -6.60
N ARG A 375 5.70 3.69 -5.44
CA ARG A 375 4.32 4.11 -5.31
C ARG A 375 4.24 5.54 -4.80
N LEU A 376 3.49 6.39 -5.50
CA LEU A 376 3.12 7.74 -5.07
C LEU A 376 1.61 7.79 -4.85
N ALA A 377 1.17 8.14 -3.65
CA ALA A 377 -0.25 8.24 -3.32
C ALA A 377 -0.58 9.55 -2.61
N ASN A 378 -1.36 10.44 -3.22
CA ASN A 378 -1.60 11.78 -2.66
C ASN A 378 -0.29 12.53 -2.38
N ALA A 379 0.70 12.44 -3.26
CA ALA A 379 1.99 13.09 -3.07
C ALA A 379 2.11 14.39 -3.91
N MET A 380 2.88 15.34 -3.39
CA MET A 380 3.16 16.63 -4.06
C MET A 380 4.66 16.73 -4.39
N LEU A 381 5.00 16.77 -5.67
CA LEU A 381 6.37 16.93 -6.15
C LEU A 381 6.46 18.24 -6.94
N THR A 382 7.15 19.25 -6.40
CA THR A 382 7.22 20.57 -7.01
C THR A 382 8.56 21.25 -6.87
N ASN A 383 8.89 22.13 -7.83
CA ASN A 383 10.07 22.99 -7.76
C ASN A 383 11.37 22.20 -7.53
N ASN A 384 11.44 20.97 -8.03
CA ASN A 384 12.64 20.15 -8.00
C ASN A 384 13.39 20.22 -9.33
N GLY A 385 14.67 19.86 -9.25
CA GLY A 385 15.58 19.79 -10.37
C GLY A 385 16.18 21.15 -10.75
N GLY A 386 16.91 21.15 -11.85
CA GLY A 386 17.55 22.33 -12.42
C GLY A 386 17.94 22.09 -13.88
N GLY A 387 18.54 23.10 -14.52
CA GLY A 387 18.90 23.03 -15.94
C GLY A 387 19.96 21.98 -16.31
N SER A 388 20.51 21.25 -15.34
CA SER A 388 21.44 20.14 -15.51
C SER A 388 20.89 18.79 -15.05
N SER A 389 19.72 18.75 -14.42
CA SER A 389 19.15 17.53 -13.86
C SER A 389 18.52 16.68 -14.97
N PRO A 390 18.71 15.34 -14.98
CA PRO A 390 18.12 14.48 -16.01
C PRO A 390 16.59 14.44 -15.88
N ALA A 391 16.05 14.56 -14.67
CA ALA A 391 14.63 14.71 -14.45
C ALA A 391 14.33 15.79 -13.40
N GLY A 392 13.11 16.32 -13.46
CA GLY A 392 12.62 17.34 -12.53
C GLY A 392 11.96 16.66 -11.34
N ALA A 393 10.80 16.04 -11.56
CA ALA A 393 10.06 15.34 -10.52
C ALA A 393 10.57 13.90 -10.32
N LEU A 394 10.49 13.05 -11.35
CA LEU A 394 10.81 11.62 -11.25
C LEU A 394 11.85 11.18 -12.28
N PHE A 395 12.90 10.53 -11.79
CA PHE A 395 13.85 9.76 -12.61
C PHE A 395 13.70 8.27 -12.30
N VAL A 396 13.49 7.44 -13.32
CA VAL A 396 13.11 6.04 -13.15
C VAL A 396 13.97 5.17 -14.05
N ASP A 397 14.73 4.23 -13.50
CA ASP A 397 15.62 3.36 -14.28
C ASP A 397 15.42 1.88 -13.95
N THR A 398 14.86 1.13 -14.90
CA THR A 398 14.57 -0.30 -14.74
C THR A 398 13.77 -0.56 -13.46
N ALA A 399 12.71 0.23 -13.25
CA ALA A 399 11.88 0.18 -12.04
C ALA A 399 10.38 0.26 -12.40
N THR A 400 9.52 -0.14 -11.47
CA THR A 400 8.06 -0.04 -11.62
C THR A 400 7.50 1.21 -10.98
N LEU A 401 6.45 1.78 -11.57
CA LEU A 401 5.76 2.97 -11.09
C LEU A 401 4.28 2.71 -10.84
N ASP A 402 3.78 3.27 -9.75
CA ASP A 402 2.36 3.37 -9.46
C ASP A 402 2.04 4.74 -8.87
N ILE A 403 1.45 5.63 -9.67
CA ILE A 403 1.17 7.01 -9.30
C ILE A 403 -0.34 7.17 -9.20
N VAL A 404 -0.84 7.49 -8.02
CA VAL A 404 -2.28 7.64 -7.78
C VAL A 404 -2.55 8.95 -7.07
N TYR A 405 -3.50 9.72 -7.58
CA TYR A 405 -3.90 10.99 -6.99
C TYR A 405 -2.69 11.87 -6.63
N SER A 406 -1.66 11.96 -7.47
CA SER A 406 -0.45 12.72 -7.12
C SER A 406 -0.28 13.92 -8.05
N THR A 407 0.31 14.99 -7.52
CA THR A 407 0.54 16.24 -8.27
C THR A 407 2.03 16.45 -8.46
N LEU A 408 2.51 16.31 -9.69
CA LEU A 408 3.85 16.62 -10.14
C LEU A 408 3.75 17.89 -10.99
N ALA A 409 4.21 19.02 -10.48
CA ALA A 409 4.06 20.31 -11.17
C ALA A 409 5.23 21.25 -10.90
N PHE A 410 5.52 22.16 -11.83
CA PHE A 410 6.56 23.19 -11.68
C PHE A 410 7.99 22.68 -11.44
N ASN A 411 8.27 21.44 -11.80
CA ASN A 411 9.62 20.90 -11.78
C ASN A 411 10.38 21.29 -13.05
N VAL A 412 11.71 21.32 -12.98
CA VAL A 412 12.58 21.74 -14.09
C VAL A 412 13.70 20.75 -14.32
N ALA A 413 14.04 20.50 -15.60
CA ALA A 413 15.07 19.53 -15.96
C ALA A 413 15.67 19.80 -17.34
N PHE A 414 16.90 19.31 -17.54
CA PHE A 414 17.45 19.16 -18.88
C PHE A 414 16.74 18.07 -19.67
N GLY A 415 16.46 16.91 -19.06
CA GLY A 415 15.57 15.87 -19.60
C GLY A 415 14.11 16.17 -19.27
N SER A 416 13.31 15.20 -18.87
CA SER A 416 11.87 15.41 -18.65
C SER A 416 11.56 16.09 -17.32
N GLU A 417 10.62 17.04 -17.35
CA GLU A 417 10.31 17.88 -16.19
C GLU A 417 9.42 17.14 -15.17
N ALA A 418 8.47 16.33 -15.62
CA ALA A 418 7.63 15.51 -14.75
C ALA A 418 8.22 14.12 -14.53
N ILE A 419 8.39 13.32 -15.60
CA ILE A 419 8.82 11.92 -15.50
C ILE A 419 9.80 11.59 -16.62
N GLU A 420 11.00 11.14 -16.26
CA GLU A 420 12.00 10.57 -17.17
C GLU A 420 12.18 9.09 -16.84
N CYS A 421 12.01 8.21 -17.83
CA CYS A 421 12.24 6.78 -17.69
C CYS A 421 13.38 6.29 -18.59
N ASN A 422 14.20 5.42 -18.03
CA ASN A 422 15.23 4.65 -18.71
C ASN A 422 15.00 3.15 -18.55
N GLY A 423 15.71 2.37 -19.37
CA GLY A 423 15.59 0.92 -19.38
C GLY A 423 14.19 0.45 -19.71
N ASN A 424 13.77 -0.66 -19.11
CA ASN A 424 12.43 -1.23 -19.30
C ASN A 424 11.46 -0.79 -18.20
N SER A 425 11.54 0.49 -17.77
CA SER A 425 10.64 1.01 -16.75
C SER A 425 9.20 1.06 -17.25
N GLN A 426 8.26 0.66 -16.39
CA GLN A 426 6.84 0.54 -16.72
C GLN A 426 5.98 0.90 -15.51
N GLY A 427 4.72 1.27 -15.73
CA GLY A 427 3.83 1.55 -14.62
C GLY A 427 2.53 2.23 -14.99
N THR A 428 1.84 2.75 -13.97
CA THR A 428 0.56 3.43 -14.10
C THR A 428 0.57 4.82 -13.47
N ALA A 429 -0.17 5.75 -14.05
CA ALA A 429 -0.55 7.00 -13.41
C ALA A 429 -2.06 7.23 -13.53
N VAL A 430 -2.75 7.28 -12.39
CA VAL A 430 -4.21 7.34 -12.29
C VAL A 430 -4.62 8.56 -11.48
N ASN A 431 -5.64 9.28 -11.93
CA ASN A 431 -6.20 10.44 -11.23
C ASN A 431 -5.15 11.50 -10.83
N SER A 432 -4.13 11.69 -11.64
CA SER A 432 -2.94 12.48 -11.27
C SER A 432 -2.79 13.74 -12.13
N VAL A 433 -2.01 14.70 -11.66
CA VAL A 433 -1.65 15.91 -12.40
C VAL A 433 -0.15 15.86 -12.68
N LEU A 434 0.23 15.78 -13.96
CA LEU A 434 1.62 15.59 -14.40
C LEU A 434 2.01 16.70 -15.38
N PHE A 435 2.69 17.73 -14.87
CA PHE A 435 3.07 18.92 -15.62
C PHE A 435 4.53 19.30 -15.37
N GLY A 436 5.19 19.75 -16.42
CA GLY A 436 6.45 20.48 -16.37
C GLY A 436 6.26 21.97 -16.14
N GLN A 437 7.36 22.70 -16.00
CA GLN A 437 7.34 24.17 -15.89
C GLN A 437 7.50 24.88 -17.23
N GLY A 438 8.30 24.34 -18.15
CA GLY A 438 8.79 25.05 -19.33
C GLY A 438 8.77 24.28 -20.64
N LYS A 439 8.49 22.97 -20.60
CA LYS A 439 8.44 22.11 -21.78
C LYS A 439 7.03 21.74 -22.16
N ALA A 440 6.84 21.52 -23.46
CA ALA A 440 5.55 21.10 -24.03
C ALA A 440 5.28 19.60 -23.90
N ASN A 441 6.29 18.82 -23.53
CA ASN A 441 6.18 17.41 -23.16
C ASN A 441 7.09 17.26 -21.94
N SER A 442 6.49 17.00 -20.78
CA SER A 442 7.19 16.81 -19.51
C SER A 442 7.36 15.34 -19.12
N ILE A 443 6.83 14.41 -19.91
CA ILE A 443 6.90 12.96 -19.68
C ILE A 443 7.65 12.31 -20.85
N ASP A 444 8.77 11.66 -20.56
CA ASP A 444 9.46 10.71 -21.42
C ASP A 444 9.48 9.36 -20.71
N CYS A 445 8.38 8.61 -20.83
CA CYS A 445 8.24 7.29 -20.23
C CYS A 445 7.32 6.41 -21.07
N PRO A 446 7.85 5.71 -22.11
CA PRO A 446 7.02 4.93 -23.02
C PRO A 446 6.22 3.79 -22.34
N GLY A 447 6.74 3.24 -21.24
CA GLY A 447 6.07 2.17 -20.48
C GLY A 447 5.04 2.64 -19.45
N LEU A 448 4.76 3.95 -19.37
CA LEU A 448 3.77 4.50 -18.43
C LEU A 448 2.39 4.52 -19.08
N ASN A 449 1.41 3.85 -18.46
CA ASN A 449 0.01 3.96 -18.83
C ASN A 449 -0.67 5.02 -17.96
N VAL A 450 -1.38 5.98 -18.57
CA VAL A 450 -2.00 7.10 -17.87
C VAL A 450 -3.51 7.07 -18.08
N SER A 451 -4.28 7.17 -16.99
CA SER A 451 -5.74 7.24 -17.04
C SER A 451 -6.29 8.31 -16.09
N ASN A 452 -7.41 8.92 -16.46
CA ASN A 452 -8.16 9.86 -15.61
C ASN A 452 -7.30 11.01 -15.06
N SER A 453 -6.28 11.42 -15.81
CA SER A 453 -5.23 12.33 -15.35
C SER A 453 -5.15 13.57 -16.21
N ALA A 454 -4.58 14.64 -15.66
CA ALA A 454 -4.26 15.87 -16.36
C ALA A 454 -2.77 15.87 -16.71
N ILE A 455 -2.45 15.99 -18.01
CA ILE A 455 -1.05 15.97 -18.48
C ILE A 455 -0.78 17.06 -19.52
N ASP A 456 0.49 17.43 -19.65
CA ASP A 456 0.95 18.35 -20.71
C ASP A 456 1.60 17.65 -21.91
N SER A 457 1.77 16.32 -21.90
CA SER A 457 2.51 15.57 -22.92
C SER A 457 1.60 14.91 -23.97
N SER A 458 1.83 15.16 -25.26
CA SER A 458 0.92 14.73 -26.37
C SER A 458 1.28 13.41 -27.05
N GLY A 459 2.44 12.82 -26.78
CA GLY A 459 2.92 11.70 -27.59
C GLY A 459 3.76 10.70 -26.81
N GLY A 460 3.54 9.41 -27.09
CA GLY A 460 4.37 8.31 -26.58
C GLY A 460 3.82 7.58 -25.37
N ILE A 461 2.74 8.08 -24.75
CA ILE A 461 1.93 7.32 -23.81
C ILE A 461 0.98 6.49 -24.67
N GLU A 462 1.17 5.17 -24.72
CA GLU A 462 0.25 4.27 -25.44
C GLU A 462 -1.16 4.54 -24.89
N ASP A 463 -2.04 5.00 -25.78
CA ASP A 463 -3.40 5.50 -25.53
C ASP A 463 -4.32 4.36 -25.07
N GLY A 464 -4.02 3.84 -23.86
CA GLY A 464 -4.70 2.72 -23.21
C GLY A 464 -5.68 3.15 -22.12
N GLY A 465 -5.90 4.46 -21.91
CA GLY A 465 -6.81 5.00 -20.90
C GLY A 465 -7.18 6.46 -21.17
N ASP A 466 -8.41 6.84 -20.81
CA ASP A 466 -8.99 8.17 -21.06
C ASP A 466 -8.16 9.32 -20.43
N ILE A 467 -7.30 9.97 -21.21
CA ILE A 467 -6.70 11.26 -20.84
C ILE A 467 -7.81 12.31 -20.87
N LYS A 468 -8.25 12.77 -19.69
CA LYS A 468 -9.40 13.68 -19.55
C LYS A 468 -9.03 15.16 -19.70
N LEU A 469 -7.77 15.53 -19.47
CA LEU A 469 -7.29 16.91 -19.68
C LEU A 469 -5.88 16.94 -20.28
N TYR A 470 -5.78 17.42 -21.52
CA TYR A 470 -4.52 17.66 -22.21
C TYR A 470 -4.28 19.16 -22.40
N ASN A 471 -3.23 19.71 -21.78
CA ASN A 471 -2.87 21.13 -21.92
C ASN A 471 -1.36 21.29 -22.21
N PRO A 472 -0.96 21.34 -23.49
CA PRO A 472 0.44 21.29 -23.89
C PRO A 472 1.35 22.38 -23.33
N MET A 473 0.82 23.52 -22.87
CA MET A 473 1.66 24.73 -22.72
C MET A 473 1.24 25.76 -21.68
N ASN A 474 0.22 25.54 -20.86
CA ASN A 474 -0.22 26.58 -19.90
C ASN A 474 -0.46 26.03 -18.50
N LEU A 475 0.58 25.51 -17.84
CA LEU A 475 0.55 25.36 -16.38
C LEU A 475 0.33 26.75 -15.76
N ASN A 476 -0.81 26.92 -15.08
CA ASN A 476 -1.15 28.19 -14.45
C ASN A 476 -0.74 28.17 -12.97
N LEU A 477 0.17 29.07 -12.58
CA LEU A 477 0.59 29.23 -11.19
C LEU A 477 -0.58 29.47 -10.23
N ASN A 478 -1.68 30.06 -10.70
CA ASN A 478 -2.85 30.33 -9.86
C ASN A 478 -3.69 29.10 -9.57
N TRP A 479 -3.43 27.95 -10.20
CA TRP A 479 -4.14 26.72 -9.86
C TRP A 479 -3.78 26.20 -8.48
N PHE A 480 -2.59 26.56 -7.96
CA PHE A 480 -2.03 25.99 -6.74
C PHE A 480 -1.71 27.08 -5.71
N ALA A 481 -1.81 26.75 -4.43
CA ALA A 481 -1.69 27.72 -3.34
C ALA A 481 -0.26 28.25 -3.13
N GLY A 482 0.76 27.40 -3.13
CA GLY A 482 2.14 27.81 -2.88
C GLY A 482 3.21 26.86 -3.42
N PRO A 483 3.36 26.68 -4.74
CA PRO A 483 4.27 25.68 -5.32
C PRO A 483 5.74 25.81 -4.89
N ALA A 484 6.22 27.04 -4.67
CA ALA A 484 7.59 27.29 -4.22
C ALA A 484 7.86 26.85 -2.77
N MET A 485 6.80 26.64 -1.98
CA MET A 485 6.87 26.18 -0.60
C MET A 485 6.50 24.69 -0.45
N GLY A 486 6.39 23.96 -1.57
CA GLY A 486 5.94 22.57 -1.56
C GLY A 486 4.43 22.38 -1.52
N ASP A 487 3.66 23.47 -1.63
CA ASP A 487 2.21 23.46 -1.46
C ASP A 487 1.49 23.49 -2.81
N LEU A 488 0.97 22.34 -3.21
CA LEU A 488 0.15 22.15 -4.40
C LEU A 488 -1.34 21.91 -4.06
N HIS A 489 -1.84 22.47 -2.95
CA HIS A 489 -3.29 22.52 -2.73
C HIS A 489 -3.94 23.36 -3.83
N LEU A 490 -5.10 22.92 -4.30
CA LEU A 490 -5.88 23.54 -5.34
C LEU A 490 -6.52 24.82 -4.82
N THR A 491 -6.28 25.91 -5.53
CA THR A 491 -7.09 27.12 -5.36
C THR A 491 -8.45 26.92 -6.02
N ALA A 492 -9.38 27.87 -5.84
CA ALA A 492 -10.63 27.90 -6.60
C ALA A 492 -10.42 27.83 -8.13
N SER A 493 -9.30 28.35 -8.66
CA SER A 493 -9.00 28.27 -10.08
C SER A 493 -8.56 26.86 -10.48
N GLY A 494 -7.74 26.19 -9.68
CA GLY A 494 -7.30 24.82 -9.94
C GLY A 494 -8.46 23.83 -9.78
N ALA A 495 -9.29 24.05 -8.76
CA ALA A 495 -10.50 23.26 -8.53
C ALA A 495 -11.40 23.21 -9.78
N ASN A 496 -11.65 24.35 -10.41
CA ASN A 496 -12.47 24.42 -11.63
C ASN A 496 -11.86 23.64 -12.82
N GLU A 497 -10.53 23.53 -12.87
CA GLU A 497 -9.83 22.82 -13.94
C GLU A 497 -9.85 21.31 -13.72
N PHE A 498 -9.67 20.85 -12.48
CA PHE A 498 -9.40 19.45 -12.18
C PHE A 498 -10.59 18.64 -11.63
N ALA A 499 -11.69 19.29 -11.22
CA ALA A 499 -12.84 18.66 -10.54
C ALA A 499 -13.52 17.49 -11.25
N THR A 500 -13.34 17.37 -12.58
CA THR A 500 -13.98 16.32 -13.39
C THR A 500 -12.97 15.46 -14.13
N VAL A 501 -11.68 15.60 -13.80
CA VAL A 501 -10.60 14.85 -14.45
C VAL A 501 -10.42 13.49 -13.77
N GLY A 502 -10.45 13.45 -12.44
CA GLY A 502 -10.38 12.20 -11.70
C GLY A 502 -11.69 11.41 -11.73
N GLU A 503 -11.61 10.12 -11.41
CA GLU A 503 -12.76 9.24 -11.24
C GLU A 503 -12.51 8.25 -10.11
N VAL A 504 -13.52 8.03 -9.27
CA VAL A 504 -13.43 7.08 -8.16
C VAL A 504 -13.39 5.66 -8.72
N MET A 505 -12.41 4.88 -8.27
CA MET A 505 -12.23 3.48 -8.66
C MET A 505 -11.90 2.65 -7.41
N ASP A 506 -12.27 1.37 -7.45
CA ASP A 506 -11.96 0.44 -6.36
C ASP A 506 -10.44 0.29 -6.17
N GLY A 507 -10.03 0.18 -4.90
CA GLY A 507 -8.62 0.05 -4.53
C GLY A 507 -7.81 1.36 -4.52
N LEU A 508 -8.40 2.50 -4.93
CA LEU A 508 -7.72 3.79 -4.83
C LEU A 508 -7.82 4.38 -3.41
N PRO A 509 -6.88 5.26 -3.01
CA PRO A 509 -6.95 5.97 -1.74
C PRO A 509 -8.28 6.70 -1.56
N ARG A 510 -8.89 6.55 -0.38
CA ARG A 510 -10.18 7.16 -0.01
C ARG A 510 -10.07 8.54 0.64
N VAL A 511 -8.85 9.01 0.84
CA VAL A 511 -8.57 10.35 1.38
C VAL A 511 -7.55 11.05 0.50
N ASP A 512 -7.50 12.37 0.57
CA ASP A 512 -6.53 13.21 -0.13
C ASP A 512 -5.25 13.48 0.70
N TYR A 513 -4.47 14.48 0.31
CA TYR A 513 -3.26 14.92 1.00
C TYR A 513 -3.52 15.30 2.47
N ASP A 514 -4.55 16.11 2.72
CA ASP A 514 -4.93 16.60 4.05
C ASP A 514 -5.63 15.52 4.89
N GLY A 515 -6.11 14.46 4.23
CA GLY A 515 -6.82 13.37 4.86
C GLY A 515 -8.33 13.55 4.78
N ASP A 516 -8.79 14.49 3.95
CA ASP A 516 -10.20 14.70 3.70
C ASP A 516 -10.75 13.56 2.83
N PRO A 517 -11.97 13.07 3.13
CA PRO A 517 -12.55 11.96 2.41
C PRO A 517 -12.84 12.32 0.95
N ARG A 518 -12.52 11.40 0.05
CA ARG A 518 -12.93 11.43 -1.35
C ARG A 518 -14.35 10.83 -1.51
N PRO A 519 -15.08 11.16 -2.59
CA PRO A 519 -16.40 10.59 -2.86
C PRO A 519 -16.34 9.04 -2.95
N GLU A 520 -17.47 8.39 -2.66
CA GLU A 520 -17.58 6.92 -2.77
C GLU A 520 -17.76 6.45 -4.23
N ASP A 521 -18.30 7.31 -5.09
CA ASP A 521 -18.54 7.02 -6.50
C ASP A 521 -18.46 8.29 -7.38
N GLY A 522 -18.34 8.07 -8.69
CA GLY A 522 -18.42 9.12 -9.71
C GLY A 522 -17.12 9.89 -9.95
N LEU A 523 -17.26 11.16 -10.36
CA LEU A 523 -16.13 12.04 -10.71
C LEU A 523 -15.45 12.60 -9.47
N ASP A 524 -14.13 12.78 -9.57
CA ASP A 524 -13.30 13.38 -8.53
C ASP A 524 -12.24 14.31 -9.12
N PHE A 525 -11.46 14.95 -8.25
CA PHE A 525 -10.33 15.78 -8.62
C PHE A 525 -9.13 14.92 -9.00
N ALA A 526 -8.46 15.27 -10.09
CA ALA A 526 -7.11 14.77 -10.34
C ALA A 526 -6.10 15.51 -9.43
N GLY A 527 -5.09 14.77 -8.96
CA GLY A 527 -4.03 15.28 -8.10
C GLY A 527 -4.23 14.97 -6.62
N ALA A 528 -3.25 15.41 -5.83
CA ALA A 528 -3.11 15.10 -4.40
C ALA A 528 -4.14 15.77 -3.50
N ASP A 529 -4.68 16.90 -3.92
CA ASP A 529 -5.59 17.70 -3.11
C ASP A 529 -7.01 17.69 -3.66
N ARG A 530 -7.98 17.73 -2.74
CA ARG A 530 -9.36 18.08 -3.00
C ARG A 530 -9.69 19.31 -2.15
N PRO A 531 -10.08 20.46 -2.76
CA PRO A 531 -10.43 21.62 -1.98
C PRO A 531 -11.55 21.29 -1.00
N MET A 532 -11.34 21.62 0.28
CA MET A 532 -12.36 21.50 1.32
C MET A 532 -13.67 22.14 0.85
N ARG A 533 -14.77 21.40 1.01
CA ARG A 533 -16.12 21.84 0.62
C ARG A 533 -16.70 22.89 1.56
#